data_AF-A0A172T629-F1
#
_entry.id   AF-A0A172T629-F1
#
_cell.length_a   1.000
_cell.length_b   1.000
_cell.length_c   1.000
_cell.angle_alpha   90.00
_cell.angle_beta   90.00
_cell.angle_gamma   90.00
#
_symmetry.space_group_name_H-M   'P 1'
#
loop_
_entity.id
_entity.type
_entity.pdbx_description
1 polymer ?
#
loop_
_entity_poly.entity_id
_entity_poly.type
_entity_poly.pdbx_seq_one_letter_code
_entity_poly.pdbx_strand_id
1 'polypeptide(L)'
;MAHIHNNTILGPIIVRPYLQSALATIFLPGQSEYVSVLVARGFLSNGILLSKDFEVFGLLEGGMLINVWQSQAPPEDWQSVLEEARRQSQYVMARFGGIWYYDRYSGIEIGYRITLHGHESPLRLIQGYTFTDWIYNYFNAVFYANPDQRISIPFITTDYYLSFSTKF
;
A
#
# COMPACT_ATOMS: atom_id res chain seq x y z
N MET A 1 11.01 8.50 7.14
CA MET A 1 9.70 7.83 7.23
C MET A 1 9.20 8.01 8.65
N ALA A 2 8.03 8.62 8.84
CA ALA A 2 7.38 8.75 10.15
C ALA A 2 6.12 7.86 10.16
N HIS A 3 5.87 7.14 11.27
CA HIS A 3 4.71 6.27 11.40
C HIS A 3 4.15 6.33 12.83
N ILE A 4 2.84 6.15 12.94
CA ILE A 4 2.13 5.99 14.21
C ILE A 4 1.39 4.65 14.13
N HIS A 5 1.62 3.79 15.12
CA HIS A 5 1.02 2.46 15.23
C HIS A 5 0.39 2.33 16.62
N ASN A 6 -0.85 1.83 16.70
CA ASN A 6 -1.50 1.50 17.96
C ASN A 6 -2.19 0.14 17.82
N ASN A 7 -2.01 -0.75 18.79
CA ASN A 7 -2.73 -2.02 18.87
C ASN A 7 -3.68 -1.97 20.05
N THR A 8 -4.99 -2.04 19.78
CA THR A 8 -5.99 -2.18 20.84
C THR A 8 -6.57 -3.58 20.79
N ILE A 9 -6.35 -4.36 21.85
CA ILE A 9 -6.86 -5.72 22.00
C ILE A 9 -8.08 -5.66 22.94
N LEU A 10 -9.25 -6.05 22.43
CA LEU A 10 -10.49 -6.15 23.20
C LEU A 10 -11.03 -7.59 23.08
N GLY A 11 -10.56 -8.48 23.96
CA GLY A 11 -10.92 -9.91 23.88
C GLY A 11 -10.26 -10.61 22.68
N PRO A 12 -10.97 -11.44 21.90
CA PRO A 12 -10.40 -12.09 20.71
C PRO A 12 -10.29 -11.14 19.52
N ILE A 13 -10.77 -9.89 19.64
CA ILE A 13 -10.79 -8.89 18.59
C ILE A 13 -9.53 -8.02 18.71
N ILE A 14 -8.83 -7.87 17.59
CA ILE A 14 -7.61 -7.07 17.49
C ILE A 14 -7.87 -5.95 16.48
N VAL A 15 -7.65 -4.70 16.89
CA VAL A 15 -7.76 -3.54 16.00
C VAL A 15 -6.40 -2.87 15.89
N ARG A 16 -5.91 -2.71 14.66
CA ARG A 16 -4.59 -2.15 14.34
C ARG A 16 -4.71 -1.00 13.32
N PRO A 17 -4.94 0.24 13.78
CA PRO A 17 -4.76 1.43 12.95
C PRO A 17 -3.28 1.69 12.68
N TYR A 18 -2.96 2.03 11.43
CA TYR A 18 -1.62 2.43 11.02
C TYR A 18 -1.71 3.58 10.01
N LEU A 19 -0.86 4.59 10.18
CA LEU A 19 -0.75 5.73 9.27
C LEU A 19 0.69 5.86 8.80
N GLN A 20 0.85 6.15 7.51
CA GLN A 20 2.16 6.28 6.89
C GLN A 20 2.17 7.43 5.88
N SER A 21 3.24 8.22 5.91
CA SER A 21 3.56 9.15 4.83
C SER A 21 4.87 8.75 4.15
N ALA A 22 4.90 8.92 2.83
CA ALA A 22 6.06 8.66 2.00
C ALA A 22 6.37 9.90 1.17
N LEU A 23 7.61 10.36 1.25
CA LEU A 23 8.17 11.40 0.40
C LEU A 23 9.12 10.72 -0.58
N ALA A 24 8.87 10.89 -1.88
CA ALA A 24 9.76 10.42 -2.93
C ALA A 24 10.22 11.61 -3.76
N THR A 25 11.51 11.69 -4.06
CA THR A 25 12.08 12.71 -4.93
C THR A 25 12.66 12.04 -6.16
N ILE A 26 12.19 12.46 -7.33
CA ILE A 26 12.66 12.00 -8.63
C ILE A 26 13.48 13.12 -9.24
N PHE A 27 14.72 12.80 -9.64
CA PHE A 27 15.57 13.70 -10.41
C PHE A 27 15.41 13.37 -11.89
N LEU A 28 15.17 14.39 -12.71
CA LEU A 28 15.04 14.20 -14.15
C LEU A 28 16.42 13.96 -14.78
N PRO A 29 16.63 12.87 -15.54
CA PRO A 29 17.93 12.54 -16.11
C PRO A 29 18.46 13.68 -17.00
N GLY A 30 19.67 14.16 -16.70
CA GLY A 30 20.34 15.21 -17.48
C GLY A 30 19.94 16.66 -17.14
N GLN A 31 19.07 16.87 -16.14
CA GLN A 31 18.70 18.20 -15.66
C GLN A 31 18.92 18.29 -14.14
N SER A 32 19.26 19.48 -13.61
CA SER A 32 19.29 19.75 -12.16
C SER A 32 17.89 19.94 -11.57
N GLU A 33 16.92 19.24 -12.15
CA GLU A 33 15.51 19.40 -11.86
C GLU A 33 14.98 18.22 -11.06
N TYR A 34 14.09 18.51 -10.12
CA TYR A 34 13.49 17.51 -9.26
C TYR A 34 11.99 17.71 -9.13
N VAL A 35 11.31 16.58 -8.94
CA VAL A 35 9.91 16.52 -8.49
C VAL A 35 9.87 15.71 -7.22
N SER A 36 9.39 16.30 -6.14
CA SER A 36 9.16 15.66 -4.86
C SER A 36 7.67 15.45 -4.64
N VAL A 37 7.29 14.24 -4.27
CA VAL A 37 5.88 13.83 -4.12
C VAL A 37 5.67 13.33 -2.70
N LEU A 38 4.68 13.89 -2.00
CA LEU A 38 4.22 13.41 -0.69
C LEU A 38 2.92 12.65 -0.85
N VAL A 39 2.95 11.38 -0.47
CA VAL A 39 1.77 10.51 -0.41
C VAL A 39 1.48 10.19 1.05
N ALA A 40 0.20 10.18 1.42
CA ALA A 40 -0.25 9.63 2.70
C ALA A 40 -1.08 8.37 2.45
N ARG A 41 -0.92 7.40 3.34
CA ARG A 41 -1.65 6.14 3.37
C ARG A 41 -2.14 5.89 4.79
N GLY A 42 -3.36 5.39 4.89
CA GLY A 42 -3.98 4.98 6.14
C GLY A 42 -4.49 3.55 6.04
N PHE A 43 -4.40 2.85 7.16
CA PHE A 43 -4.67 1.44 7.27
C PHE A 43 -5.47 1.19 8.53
N LEU A 44 -6.53 0.39 8.41
CA LEU A 44 -7.35 -0.05 9.53
C LEU A 44 -7.51 -1.56 9.43
N SER A 45 -6.73 -2.29 10.22
CA SER A 45 -6.82 -3.74 10.33
C SER A 45 -7.71 -4.13 11.49
N ASN A 46 -8.55 -5.15 11.29
CA ASN A 46 -9.33 -5.81 12.32
C ASN A 46 -9.14 -7.32 12.19
N GLY A 47 -8.90 -8.01 13.30
CA GLY A 47 -8.68 -9.45 13.33
C GLY A 47 -9.46 -10.13 14.45
N ILE A 48 -9.78 -11.41 14.26
CA ILE A 48 -10.37 -12.29 15.26
C ILE A 48 -9.47 -13.52 15.39
N LEU A 49 -8.96 -13.77 16.60
CA LEU A 49 -8.23 -14.99 16.91
C LEU A 49 -9.21 -16.17 17.04
N LEU A 50 -9.13 -17.14 16.11
CA LEU A 50 -9.91 -18.38 16.21
C LEU A 50 -9.20 -19.42 17.07
N SER A 51 -7.86 -19.34 17.16
CA SER A 51 -7.03 -20.16 18.03
C SER A 51 -5.80 -19.38 18.49
N LYS A 52 -4.88 -20.02 19.23
CA LYS A 52 -3.61 -19.40 19.65
C LYS A 52 -2.72 -19.02 18.46
N ASP A 53 -2.87 -19.76 17.35
CA ASP A 53 -1.97 -19.77 16.21
C ASP A 53 -2.67 -19.39 14.90
N PHE A 54 -3.97 -19.03 14.95
CA PHE A 54 -4.73 -18.66 13.77
C PHE A 54 -5.62 -17.45 13.99
N GLU A 55 -5.50 -16.46 13.12
CA GLU A 55 -6.28 -15.23 13.07
C GLU A 55 -6.96 -15.09 11.72
N VAL A 56 -8.24 -14.70 11.70
CA VAL A 56 -8.90 -14.19 10.50
C VAL A 56 -8.90 -12.68 10.58
N PHE A 57 -8.51 -12.00 9.49
CA PHE A 57 -8.41 -10.55 9.48
C PHE A 57 -9.12 -9.93 8.27
N GLY A 58 -9.46 -8.66 8.43
CA GLY A 58 -9.82 -7.71 7.39
C GLY A 58 -8.98 -6.45 7.54
N LEU A 59 -8.55 -5.87 6.42
CA LEU A 59 -7.78 -4.64 6.37
C LEU A 59 -8.43 -3.69 5.37
N LEU A 60 -8.69 -2.46 5.78
CA LEU A 60 -8.96 -1.37 4.85
C LEU A 60 -7.70 -0.53 4.72
N GLU A 61 -7.30 -0.29 3.48
CA GLU A 61 -6.19 0.58 3.11
C GLU A 61 -6.73 1.69 2.20
N GLY A 62 -6.34 2.93 2.48
CA GLY A 62 -6.63 4.06 1.61
C GLY A 62 -5.41 4.95 1.47
N GLY A 63 -5.25 5.57 0.31
CA GLY A 63 -4.13 6.47 0.10
C GLY A 63 -4.44 7.55 -0.92
N MET A 64 -3.71 8.66 -0.81
CA MET A 64 -3.81 9.77 -1.73
C MET A 64 -2.51 10.57 -1.79
N LEU A 65 -2.30 11.21 -2.94
CA LEU A 65 -1.33 12.27 -3.10
C LEU A 65 -1.73 13.44 -2.21
N ILE A 66 -0.79 13.92 -1.41
CA ILE A 66 -0.96 15.11 -0.57
C ILE A 66 -0.40 16.32 -1.28
N ASN A 67 0.83 16.23 -1.78
CA ASN A 67 1.48 17.37 -2.40
C ASN A 67 2.56 16.97 -3.41
N VAL A 68 2.86 17.91 -4.31
CA VAL A 68 3.97 17.83 -5.25
C VAL A 68 4.76 19.14 -5.16
N TRP A 69 6.06 19.04 -4.97
CA TRP A 69 7.00 20.14 -5.11
C TRP A 69 7.86 19.91 -6.34
N GLN A 70 8.19 20.96 -7.07
CA GLN A 70 9.05 20.87 -8.23
C GLN A 70 10.05 22.03 -8.24
N SER A 71 11.21 21.82 -8.85
CA SER A 71 12.25 22.85 -8.97
C SER A 71 11.94 23.89 -10.06
N GLN A 72 11.13 23.54 -11.06
CA GLN A 72 10.73 24.45 -12.13
C GLN A 72 9.59 25.38 -11.68
N ALA A 73 9.52 26.57 -12.29
CA ALA A 73 8.40 27.48 -12.08
C ALA A 73 7.08 26.78 -12.47
N PRO A 74 6.08 26.74 -11.56
CA PRO A 74 4.80 26.10 -11.84
C PRO A 74 4.05 26.85 -12.95
N PRO A 75 3.39 26.12 -13.87
CA PRO A 75 2.53 26.74 -14.88
C PRO A 75 1.33 27.44 -14.24
N GLU A 76 0.67 28.35 -14.98
CA GLU A 76 -0.43 29.17 -14.45
C GLU A 76 -1.62 28.33 -13.92
N ASP A 77 -1.82 27.13 -14.46
CA ASP A 77 -2.89 26.18 -14.12
C ASP A 77 -2.48 25.13 -13.09
N TRP A 78 -1.31 25.27 -12.45
CA TRP A 78 -0.71 24.24 -11.59
C TRP A 78 -1.62 23.73 -10.48
N GLN A 79 -2.44 24.58 -9.86
CA GLN A 79 -3.38 24.14 -8.82
C GLN A 79 -4.44 23.18 -9.37
N SER A 80 -4.95 23.42 -10.58
CA SER A 80 -5.93 22.54 -11.22
C SER A 80 -5.31 21.19 -11.56
N VAL A 81 -4.05 21.20 -12.04
CA VAL A 81 -3.27 19.98 -12.30
C VAL A 81 -3.05 19.18 -11.02
N LEU A 82 -2.69 19.85 -9.91
CA LEU A 82 -2.52 19.19 -8.62
C LEU A 82 -3.82 18.60 -8.08
N GLU A 83 -4.93 19.31 -8.19
CA GLU A 83 -6.24 18.81 -7.75
C GLU A 83 -6.68 17.59 -8.55
N GLU A 84 -6.48 17.62 -9.87
CA GLU A 84 -6.72 16.46 -10.73
C GLU A 84 -5.84 15.27 -10.31
N ALA A 85 -4.54 15.50 -10.12
CA ALA A 85 -3.61 14.45 -9.70
C ALA A 85 -3.98 13.89 -8.32
N ARG A 86 -4.41 14.73 -7.38
CA ARG A 86 -4.92 14.28 -6.07
C ARG A 86 -6.15 13.40 -6.25
N ARG A 87 -7.13 13.82 -7.04
CA ARG A 87 -8.36 13.05 -7.29
C ARG A 87 -8.07 11.71 -7.94
N GLN A 88 -7.22 11.68 -8.97
CA GLN A 88 -6.84 10.45 -9.66
C GLN A 88 -5.98 9.51 -8.81
N SER A 89 -5.20 10.06 -7.87
CA SER A 89 -4.37 9.26 -6.96
C SER A 89 -5.16 8.56 -5.86
N GLN A 90 -6.39 8.99 -5.56
CA GLN A 90 -7.17 8.40 -4.49
C GLN A 90 -7.48 6.93 -4.78
N TYR A 91 -7.22 6.08 -3.80
CA TYR A 91 -7.62 4.69 -3.86
C TYR A 91 -8.09 4.21 -2.49
N VAL A 92 -8.96 3.21 -2.54
CA VAL A 92 -9.40 2.45 -1.37
C VAL A 92 -9.38 0.99 -1.72
N MET A 93 -8.83 0.19 -0.83
CA MET A 93 -8.65 -1.24 -1.02
C MET A 93 -9.01 -1.98 0.26
N ALA A 94 -9.63 -3.13 0.10
CA ALA A 94 -9.87 -4.07 1.16
C ALA A 94 -8.97 -5.30 0.99
N ARG A 95 -8.48 -5.85 2.09
CA ARG A 95 -7.90 -7.19 2.15
C ARG A 95 -8.63 -8.01 3.20
N PHE A 96 -8.74 -9.29 2.96
CA PHE A 96 -9.26 -10.23 3.96
C PHE A 96 -8.55 -11.56 3.79
N GLY A 97 -8.35 -12.27 4.90
CA GLY A 97 -7.58 -13.51 4.85
C GLY A 97 -7.40 -14.15 6.21
N GLY A 98 -6.51 -15.14 6.23
CA GLY A 98 -6.06 -15.82 7.43
C GLY A 98 -4.58 -15.60 7.66
N ILE A 99 -4.19 -15.48 8.93
CA ILE A 99 -2.79 -15.49 9.37
C ILE A 99 -2.60 -16.75 10.21
N TRP A 100 -1.66 -17.59 9.81
CA TRP A 100 -1.18 -18.70 10.62
C TRP A 100 0.16 -18.34 11.25
N TYR A 101 0.22 -18.32 12.58
CA TYR A 101 1.42 -18.05 13.36
C TYR A 101 2.17 -19.36 13.60
N TYR A 102 3.37 -19.48 13.04
CA TYR A 102 4.22 -20.65 13.29
C TYR A 102 5.14 -20.45 14.50
N ASP A 103 5.33 -19.20 14.93
CA ASP A 103 6.00 -18.87 16.19
C ASP A 103 5.29 -17.69 16.90
N ARG A 104 5.87 -17.18 17.99
CA ARG A 104 5.26 -16.09 18.78
C ARG A 104 5.27 -14.73 18.09
N TYR A 105 6.10 -14.54 17.07
CA TYR A 105 6.38 -13.26 16.43
C TYR A 105 6.07 -13.25 14.94
N SER A 106 5.96 -14.40 14.31
CA SER A 106 5.96 -14.55 12.86
C SER A 106 4.78 -15.42 12.41
N GLY A 107 4.17 -15.02 11.31
CA GLY A 107 3.09 -15.74 10.68
C GLY A 107 3.11 -15.64 9.18
N ILE A 108 2.42 -16.57 8.55
CA ILE A 108 2.15 -16.58 7.12
C ILE A 108 0.72 -16.08 6.93
N GLU A 109 0.59 -15.02 6.15
CA GLU A 109 -0.67 -14.39 5.79
C GLU A 109 -1.06 -14.80 4.37
N ILE A 110 -2.25 -15.35 4.24
CA ILE A 110 -2.87 -15.68 2.95
C ILE A 110 -4.18 -14.94 2.89
N GLY A 111 -4.38 -14.17 1.83
CA GLY A 111 -5.58 -13.35 1.69
C GLY A 111 -5.90 -12.99 0.25
N TYR A 112 -7.05 -12.36 0.12
CA TYR A 112 -7.55 -11.76 -1.11
C TYR A 112 -7.55 -10.24 -0.96
N ARG A 113 -7.31 -9.56 -2.07
CA ARG A 113 -7.22 -8.10 -2.19
C ARG A 113 -8.25 -7.62 -3.18
N ILE A 114 -9.01 -6.59 -2.81
CA ILE A 114 -10.03 -5.98 -3.66
C ILE A 114 -9.83 -4.48 -3.68
N THR A 115 -9.65 -3.91 -4.87
CA THR A 115 -9.70 -2.46 -5.05
C THR A 115 -11.16 -2.01 -5.07
N LEU A 116 -11.57 -1.28 -4.04
CA LEU A 116 -12.94 -0.74 -3.90
C LEU A 116 -13.11 0.58 -4.66
N HIS A 117 -12.04 1.38 -4.73
CA HIS A 117 -12.01 2.66 -5.44
C HIS A 117 -10.61 2.94 -5.98
N GLY A 118 -10.51 3.66 -7.12
CA GLY A 118 -9.24 4.05 -7.70
C GLY A 118 -8.51 2.92 -8.42
N HIS A 119 -9.21 2.11 -9.23
CA HIS A 119 -8.59 1.03 -10.01
C HIS A 119 -7.49 1.53 -10.97
N GLU A 120 -7.66 2.75 -11.47
CA GLU A 120 -6.72 3.46 -12.33
C GLU A 120 -5.71 4.31 -11.54
N SER A 121 -5.80 4.33 -10.20
CA SER A 121 -4.89 5.14 -9.39
C SER A 121 -3.45 4.67 -9.58
N PRO A 122 -2.50 5.58 -9.86
CA PRO A 122 -1.08 5.25 -9.91
C PRO A 122 -0.56 4.73 -8.56
N LEU A 123 -1.23 5.06 -7.46
CA LEU A 123 -0.83 4.60 -6.12
C LEU A 123 -1.14 3.11 -5.87
N ARG A 124 -1.81 2.42 -6.81
CA ARG A 124 -1.96 0.96 -6.76
C ARG A 124 -0.63 0.21 -6.76
N LEU A 125 0.44 0.85 -7.24
CA LEU A 125 1.79 0.29 -7.29
C LEU A 125 2.55 0.45 -5.98
N ILE A 126 1.96 1.10 -4.97
CA ILE A 126 2.54 1.24 -3.64
C ILE A 126 1.51 0.83 -2.59
N GLN A 127 0.94 -0.36 -2.72
CA GLN A 127 -0.05 -0.90 -1.78
C GLN A 127 0.62 -1.67 -0.65
N GLY A 128 0.06 -1.60 0.56
CA GLY A 128 0.53 -2.37 1.71
C GLY A 128 1.77 -1.82 2.40
N TYR A 129 2.10 -2.44 3.52
CA TYR A 129 3.14 -1.97 4.43
C TYR A 129 4.10 -3.08 4.88
N THR A 130 3.86 -4.34 4.52
CA THR A 130 4.78 -5.44 4.84
C THR A 130 5.92 -5.49 3.81
N PHE A 131 7.05 -6.11 4.18
CA PHE A 131 8.17 -6.28 3.24
C PHE A 131 7.77 -7.04 1.96
N THR A 132 6.91 -8.06 2.09
CA THR A 132 6.33 -8.80 0.98
C THR A 132 5.45 -7.93 0.07
N ASP A 133 4.73 -6.96 0.63
CA ASP A 133 3.99 -5.98 -0.16
C ASP A 133 4.92 -5.11 -1.03
N TRP A 134 6.10 -4.73 -0.52
CA TRP A 134 7.08 -3.97 -1.31
C TRP A 134 7.64 -4.78 -2.48
N ILE A 135 7.90 -6.08 -2.27
CA ILE A 135 8.31 -7.00 -3.35
C ILE A 135 7.19 -7.13 -4.38
N TYR A 136 5.95 -7.35 -3.93
CA TYR A 136 4.77 -7.40 -4.79
C TYR A 136 4.66 -6.15 -5.66
N ASN A 137 4.76 -4.97 -5.03
CA ASN A 137 4.67 -3.67 -5.68
C ASN A 137 5.75 -3.50 -6.76
N TYR A 138 6.99 -3.92 -6.48
CA TYR A 138 8.08 -3.88 -7.44
C TYR A 138 7.79 -4.73 -8.68
N PHE A 139 7.42 -5.99 -8.51
CA PHE A 139 7.11 -6.87 -9.65
C PHE A 139 5.86 -6.43 -10.41
N ASN A 140 4.85 -5.90 -9.71
CA ASN A 140 3.67 -5.32 -10.33
C ASN A 140 4.03 -4.10 -11.19
N ALA A 141 4.92 -3.22 -10.72
CA ALA A 141 5.43 -2.10 -11.50
C ALA A 141 6.21 -2.57 -12.75
N VAL A 142 7.06 -3.61 -12.62
CA VAL A 142 7.78 -4.21 -13.75
C VAL A 142 6.82 -4.81 -14.79
N PHE A 143 5.76 -5.48 -14.34
CA PHE A 143 4.74 -6.07 -15.20
C PHE A 143 4.02 -5.00 -16.05
N TYR A 144 3.60 -3.89 -15.43
CA TYR A 144 2.96 -2.80 -16.17
C TYR A 144 3.93 -2.00 -17.06
N ALA A 145 5.22 -1.95 -16.72
CA ALA A 145 6.23 -1.29 -17.52
C ALA A 145 6.65 -2.09 -18.78
N ASN A 146 6.44 -3.41 -18.79
CA ASN A 146 6.87 -4.31 -19.87
C ASN A 146 5.71 -5.17 -20.39
N PRO A 147 4.75 -4.59 -21.12
CA PRO A 147 3.52 -5.29 -21.54
C PRO A 147 3.76 -6.50 -22.46
N ASP A 148 4.94 -6.57 -23.10
CA ASP A 148 5.34 -7.63 -24.04
C ASP A 148 6.04 -8.82 -23.37
N GLN A 149 6.47 -8.69 -22.10
CA GLN A 149 7.12 -9.75 -21.31
C GLN A 149 6.30 -10.08 -20.06
N ARG A 150 5.06 -10.53 -20.28
CA ARG A 150 4.12 -10.85 -19.19
C ARG A 150 4.53 -12.10 -18.41
N ILE A 151 5.38 -11.93 -17.40
CA ILE A 151 5.61 -12.96 -16.39
C ILE A 151 4.40 -12.94 -15.44
N SER A 152 3.52 -13.94 -15.54
CA SER A 152 2.39 -14.10 -14.63
C SER A 152 2.84 -14.86 -13.38
N ILE A 153 2.90 -14.18 -12.24
CA ILE A 153 3.23 -14.79 -10.95
C ILE A 153 1.93 -14.83 -10.13
N PRO A 154 1.34 -16.01 -9.86
CA PRO A 154 -0.02 -16.12 -9.32
C PRO A 154 -0.32 -15.35 -8.02
N PHE A 155 0.68 -15.05 -7.18
CA PHE A 155 0.51 -14.29 -5.93
C PHE A 155 0.91 -12.81 -6.06
N ILE A 156 1.21 -12.36 -7.28
CA ILE A 156 1.65 -11.01 -7.64
C ILE A 156 0.73 -10.40 -8.69
N THR A 157 0.28 -11.19 -9.66
CA THR A 157 -0.57 -10.75 -10.77
C THR A 157 -2.05 -11.09 -10.58
N THR A 158 -2.41 -11.67 -9.44
CA THR A 158 -3.82 -11.91 -9.08
C THR A 158 -4.17 -11.19 -7.78
N ASP A 159 -5.46 -11.19 -7.45
CA ASP A 159 -5.98 -10.65 -6.20
C ASP A 159 -5.58 -11.50 -4.97
N TYR A 160 -4.99 -12.69 -5.16
CA TYR A 160 -4.44 -13.50 -4.07
C TYR A 160 -3.04 -13.05 -3.71
N TYR A 161 -2.72 -13.01 -2.43
CA TYR A 161 -1.37 -12.71 -1.97
C TYR A 161 -0.92 -13.62 -0.82
N LEU A 162 0.41 -13.77 -0.74
CA LEU A 162 1.12 -14.43 0.34
C LEU A 162 2.05 -13.40 0.98
N SER A 163 1.93 -13.18 2.28
CA SER A 163 2.71 -12.19 3.01
C SER A 163 3.29 -12.80 4.29
N PHE A 164 4.49 -12.34 4.69
CA PHE A 164 5.01 -12.65 6.02
C PHE A 164 4.54 -11.57 6.98
N SER A 165 3.79 -11.98 7.99
CA SER A 165 3.18 -11.09 8.98
C SER A 165 3.91 -11.23 10.31
N THR A 166 3.97 -10.14 11.07
CA THR A 166 4.53 -10.14 12.42
C THR A 166 3.40 -9.98 13.45
N LYS A 167 3.41 -10.81 14.49
CA LYS A 167 2.43 -10.75 15.58
C LYS A 167 2.77 -9.55 16.47
N PHE A 168 1.97 -8.49 16.38
CA PHE A 168 1.98 -7.37 17.32
C PHE A 168 0.60 -7.24 17.98
#